data_AF-A0A2X3JIQ5-F1
#
_entry.id   AF-A0A2X3JIQ5-F1
#
_cell.length_a   1.000
_cell.length_b   1.000
_cell.length_c   1.000
_cell.angle_alpha   90.00
_cell.angle_beta   90.00
_cell.angle_gamma   90.00
#
_symmetry.space_group_name_H-M   'P 1'
#
loop_
_entity.id
_entity.type
_entity.pdbx_description
1 polymer ?
#
loop_
_entity_poly.entity_id
_entity_poly.type
_entity_poly.pdbx_seq_one_letter_code
_entity_poly.pdbx_strand_id
1 'polypeptide(L)'
;MRTRQRLSKASQNLRGVIVPIVDLRIKFSQVDVDYNDNTVVIVLNLGQRVVGIVVDGVSDVLSLTAEQIRPAPEFAVTLSTEYLTGLGALGRPDVDSGEHRKTAEQRRDGAVR
;
A
#
# COMPACT_ATOMS: atom_id res chain seq x y z
N MET A 1 -2.00 66.53 -9.34
CA MET A 1 -0.88 65.93 -8.57
C MET A 1 -1.20 65.93 -7.08
N ARG A 2 -1.53 64.77 -6.50
CA ARG A 2 -1.13 64.28 -5.15
C ARG A 2 -2.00 63.08 -4.76
N THR A 3 -1.36 61.92 -4.84
CA THR A 3 -1.79 60.60 -4.46
C THR A 3 -2.13 60.53 -2.97
N ARG A 4 -3.29 59.96 -2.62
CA ARG A 4 -3.52 59.34 -1.31
C ARG A 4 -4.18 57.98 -1.52
N GLN A 5 -3.32 56.98 -1.67
CA GLN A 5 -3.67 55.58 -1.56
C GLN A 5 -4.11 55.33 -0.10
N ARG A 6 -5.36 54.91 0.12
CA ARG A 6 -5.83 54.44 1.43
C ARG A 6 -5.95 52.93 1.41
N LEU A 7 -5.36 52.34 2.44
CA LEU A 7 -5.00 50.94 2.61
C LEU A 7 -6.17 49.97 2.36
N SER A 8 -5.88 48.93 1.58
CA SER A 8 -6.66 47.70 1.50
C SER A 8 -6.72 47.02 2.86
N LYS A 9 -7.86 47.13 3.55
CA LYS A 9 -8.16 46.31 4.73
C LYS A 9 -8.77 44.98 4.29
N ALA A 10 -7.94 43.96 4.21
CA ALA A 10 -8.20 42.62 4.74
C ALA A 10 -7.01 41.72 4.36
N SER A 11 -6.03 41.59 5.24
CA SER A 11 -5.29 40.33 5.31
C SER A 11 -6.31 39.32 5.86
N GLN A 12 -6.98 38.60 4.97
CA GLN A 12 -7.67 37.40 5.42
C GLN A 12 -6.58 36.45 5.89
N ASN A 13 -6.62 36.20 7.19
CA ASN A 13 -5.79 35.22 7.86
C ASN A 13 -6.02 33.88 7.16
N LEU A 14 -5.14 33.50 6.24
CA LEU A 14 -5.05 32.15 5.67
C LEU A 14 -4.61 31.24 6.81
N ARG A 15 -5.54 30.91 7.71
CA ARG A 15 -5.33 29.87 8.72
C ARG A 15 -5.13 28.58 7.94
N GLY A 16 -3.86 28.23 7.78
CA GLY A 16 -3.39 27.11 6.99
C GLY A 16 -4.19 25.87 7.32
N VAL A 17 -4.52 25.11 6.30
CA VAL A 17 -5.15 23.80 6.44
C VAL A 17 -4.22 22.95 7.30
N ILE A 18 -4.69 22.57 8.48
CA ILE A 18 -3.98 21.63 9.35
C ILE A 18 -4.16 20.24 8.72
N VAL A 19 -3.04 19.66 8.27
CA VAL A 19 -3.04 18.31 7.71
C VAL A 19 -2.59 17.33 8.79
N PRO A 20 -3.45 16.41 9.26
CA PRO A 20 -3.04 15.34 10.16
C PRO A 20 -2.00 14.45 9.49
N ILE A 21 -0.94 14.10 10.22
CA ILE A 21 0.13 13.22 9.77
C ILE A 21 0.05 11.88 10.49
N VAL A 22 0.06 10.78 9.73
CA VAL A 22 0.12 9.41 10.25
C VAL A 22 1.46 8.79 9.85
N ASP A 23 2.21 8.25 10.81
CA ASP A 23 3.48 7.57 10.54
C ASP A 23 3.27 6.07 10.38
N LEU A 24 3.44 5.56 9.16
CA LEU A 24 3.28 4.13 8.89
C LEU A 24 4.47 3.31 9.38
N ARG A 25 5.66 3.89 9.53
CA ARG A 25 6.84 3.15 10.02
C ARG A 25 6.57 2.59 11.42
N ILE A 26 5.95 3.41 12.27
CA ILE A 26 5.49 3.02 13.60
C ILE A 26 4.34 2.01 13.51
N LYS A 27 3.35 2.27 12.63
CA LYS A 27 2.16 1.41 12.51
C LYS A 27 2.48 0.00 12.02
N PHE A 28 3.49 -0.16 11.17
CA PHE A 28 3.95 -1.44 10.64
C PHE A 28 5.07 -2.07 11.49
N SER A 29 5.36 -1.52 12.68
CA SER A 29 6.39 -2.03 13.59
C SER A 29 7.76 -2.21 12.92
N GLN A 30 8.15 -1.27 12.06
CA GLN A 30 9.51 -1.29 11.51
C GLN A 30 10.50 -1.12 12.66
N VAL A 31 11.28 -2.18 12.91
CA VAL A 31 12.16 -2.32 14.09
C VAL A 31 13.42 -1.46 13.95
N ASP A 32 13.88 -1.25 12.71
CA ASP A 32 15.04 -0.42 12.38
C ASP A 32 14.60 0.76 11.53
N VAL A 33 14.09 1.81 12.18
CA VAL A 33 14.02 3.13 11.54
C VAL A 33 15.42 3.70 11.59
N ASP A 34 16.23 3.41 10.57
CA ASP A 34 17.42 4.20 10.31
C ASP A 34 16.97 5.65 10.12
N TYR A 35 17.41 6.53 11.01
CA TYR A 35 17.19 7.97 10.87
C TYR A 35 17.99 8.47 9.67
N ASN A 36 17.44 8.26 8.48
CA ASN A 36 17.89 8.87 7.25
C ASN A 36 17.04 10.12 6.97
N ASP A 37 17.59 11.06 6.22
CA ASP A 37 16.91 12.32 5.87
C ASP A 37 15.74 12.12 4.87
N ASN A 38 15.39 10.88 4.53
CA ASN A 38 14.36 10.56 3.55
C ASN A 38 13.00 10.39 4.23
N THR A 39 12.45 11.48 4.74
CA THR A 39 11.03 11.50 5.16
C THR A 39 10.17 11.86 3.96
N VAL A 40 9.56 10.86 3.32
CA VAL A 40 8.57 11.08 2.27
C VAL A 40 7.19 11.17 2.90
N VAL A 41 6.47 12.27 2.62
CA VAL A 41 5.08 12.45 3.05
C VAL A 41 4.16 12.31 1.84
N ILE A 42 3.37 11.25 1.80
CA ILE A 42 2.31 11.05 0.81
C ILE A 42 1.07 11.82 1.27
N VAL A 43 0.58 12.75 0.45
CA VAL A 43 -0.65 13.49 0.74
C VAL A 43 -1.83 12.79 0.08
N LEU A 44 -2.76 12.29 0.89
CA LEU A 44 -4.01 11.67 0.45
C LEU A 44 -5.18 12.64 0.59
N ASN A 45 -6.07 12.64 -0.40
CA ASN A 45 -7.35 13.31 -0.34
C ASN A 45 -8.48 12.28 -0.26
N LEU A 46 -9.12 12.19 0.92
CA LEU A 46 -10.20 11.28 1.23
C LEU A 46 -11.50 12.09 1.34
N GLY A 47 -12.12 12.37 0.19
CA GLY A 47 -13.34 13.17 0.09
C GLY A 47 -13.09 14.63 0.50
N GLN A 48 -13.46 14.99 1.73
CA GLN A 48 -13.25 16.33 2.30
C GLN A 48 -12.06 16.40 3.28
N ARG A 49 -11.35 15.29 3.50
CA ARG A 49 -10.24 15.21 4.45
C ARG A 49 -8.93 15.05 3.70
N VAL A 50 -7.98 15.92 4.00
CA VAL A 50 -6.58 15.77 3.56
C VAL A 50 -5.81 15.13 4.71
N VAL A 51 -5.02 14.09 4.42
CA VAL A 51 -4.18 13.38 5.39
C VAL A 51 -2.79 13.21 4.79
N GLY A 52 -1.74 13.45 5.58
CA GLY A 52 -0.38 13.12 5.21
C GLY A 52 0.04 11.79 5.81
N ILE A 53 0.78 10.99 5.06
CA ILE A 53 1.28 9.69 5.49
C ILE A 53 2.79 9.68 5.34
N VAL A 54 3.51 9.38 6.42
CA VAL A 54 4.97 9.21 6.38
C VAL A 54 5.31 7.78 5.97
N VAL A 55 6.19 7.66 4.98
CA VAL A 55 6.77 6.40 4.46
C VAL A 55 8.28 6.54 4.31
N ASP A 56 8.96 5.43 4.07
CA ASP A 56 10.39 5.34 3.75
C ASP A 56 10.74 5.84 2.35
N GLY A 57 9.85 5.63 1.38
CA GLY A 57 10.05 6.08 0.00
C GLY A 57 8.90 5.78 -0.94
N VAL A 58 9.10 6.10 -2.21
CA VAL A 58 8.22 5.70 -3.31
C VAL A 58 9.06 4.97 -4.35
N SER A 59 8.54 3.85 -4.86
CA SER A 59 9.23 3.05 -5.88
C SER A 59 8.78 3.44 -7.29
N ASP A 60 7.61 2.96 -7.73
CA ASP A 60 7.07 3.16 -9.08
C ASP A 60 5.53 3.21 -9.05
N VAL A 61 4.94 3.70 -10.15
CA VAL A 61 3.48 3.69 -10.36
C VAL A 61 3.11 2.51 -11.26
N LEU A 62 2.31 1.59 -10.75
CA LEU A 62 1.90 0.36 -11.44
C LEU A 62 0.38 0.25 -11.51
N SER A 63 -0.12 -0.32 -12.60
CA SER A 63 -1.54 -0.70 -12.75
C SER A 63 -1.67 -2.19 -12.49
N LEU A 64 -2.59 -2.58 -11.61
CA LEU A 64 -2.88 -3.97 -11.27
C LEU A 64 -4.29 -4.35 -11.75
N THR A 65 -4.44 -5.55 -12.30
CA THR A 65 -5.76 -6.16 -12.51
C THR A 65 -6.22 -6.88 -11.25
N ALA A 66 -7.52 -7.22 -11.16
CA ALA A 66 -8.08 -7.89 -9.99
C ALA A 66 -7.43 -9.26 -9.74
N GLU A 67 -7.07 -9.99 -10.81
CA GLU A 67 -6.42 -11.31 -10.75
C GLU A 67 -5.01 -11.24 -10.16
N GLN A 68 -4.38 -10.07 -10.21
CA GLN A 68 -3.06 -9.82 -9.61
C GLN A 68 -3.16 -9.51 -8.11
N ILE A 69 -4.35 -9.31 -7.55
CA ILE A 69 -4.56 -9.04 -6.13
C ILE A 69 -4.94 -10.34 -5.42
N ARG A 70 -3.99 -10.91 -4.67
CA ARG A 70 -4.19 -12.09 -3.84
C ARG A 70 -4.76 -11.71 -2.46
N PRO A 71 -5.50 -12.59 -1.77
CA PRO A 71 -5.97 -12.31 -0.42
C PRO A 71 -4.81 -11.97 0.52
N ALA A 72 -5.07 -11.09 1.49
CA ALA A 72 -4.11 -10.76 2.53
C ALA A 72 -3.80 -12.03 3.37
N PRO A 73 -2.52 -12.29 3.72
CA PRO A 73 -2.14 -13.44 4.52
C PRO A 73 -2.70 -13.32 5.95
N GLU A 74 -3.16 -14.43 6.51
CA GLU A 74 -3.76 -14.48 7.86
C GLU A 74 -2.77 -14.11 8.99
N PHE A 75 -1.46 -14.26 8.74
CA PHE A 75 -0.40 -13.97 9.73
C PHE A 75 0.11 -12.52 9.66
N ALA A 76 -0.68 -11.56 9.15
CA ALA A 76 -0.36 -10.15 9.28
C ALA A 76 -0.58 -9.68 10.74
N VAL A 77 0.19 -10.21 11.69
CA VAL A 77 -0.04 -10.06 13.14
C VAL A 77 0.12 -8.61 13.63
N THR A 78 0.85 -7.78 12.88
CA THR A 78 1.11 -6.37 13.23
C THR A 78 0.06 -5.41 12.69
N LEU A 79 -0.78 -5.82 11.73
CA LEU A 79 -1.78 -4.95 11.11
C LEU A 79 -3.14 -5.65 11.06
N SER A 80 -4.17 -5.02 11.61
CA SER A 80 -5.55 -5.48 11.42
C SER A 80 -5.83 -5.68 9.93
N THR A 81 -6.30 -6.87 9.55
CA THR A 81 -6.66 -7.22 8.17
C THR A 81 -7.70 -6.28 7.57
N GLU A 82 -8.41 -5.50 8.38
CA GLU A 82 -9.31 -4.41 7.97
C GLU A 82 -8.63 -3.32 7.12
N TYR A 83 -7.31 -3.15 7.22
CA TYR A 83 -6.54 -2.18 6.44
C TYR A 83 -5.86 -2.77 5.20
N LEU A 84 -6.00 -4.09 4.97
CA LEU A 84 -5.35 -4.80 3.88
C LEU A 84 -6.39 -5.28 2.87
N THR A 85 -6.39 -4.69 1.67
CA THR A 85 -7.19 -5.21 0.55
C THR A 85 -6.64 -6.54 0.03
N GLY A 86 -5.32 -6.70 -0.02
CA GLY A 86 -4.66 -7.89 -0.54
C GLY A 86 -3.18 -7.68 -0.83
N LEU A 87 -2.54 -8.67 -1.46
CA LEU A 87 -1.16 -8.62 -1.94
C LEU A 87 -1.13 -8.55 -3.46
N GLY A 88 -0.55 -7.48 -4.01
CA GLY A 88 -0.31 -7.35 -5.45
C GLY A 88 0.83 -8.26 -5.92
N ALA A 89 0.53 -9.20 -6.81
CA ALA A 89 1.51 -10.07 -7.47
C ALA A 89 1.94 -9.46 -8.81
N LEU A 90 3.12 -8.86 -8.83
CA LEU A 90 3.79 -8.45 -10.06
C LEU A 90 4.45 -9.68 -10.66
N GLY A 91 4.06 -10.05 -11.87
CA GLY A 91 4.43 -11.31 -12.51
C GLY A 91 5.93 -11.59 -12.47
N ARG A 92 6.34 -12.44 -11.54
CA ARG A 92 6.89 -13.72 -11.96
C ARG A 92 5.74 -14.70 -11.72
N PRO A 93 5.27 -15.46 -12.73
CA PRO A 93 4.38 -16.57 -12.43
C PRO A 93 5.10 -17.38 -11.37
N ASP A 94 4.44 -17.57 -10.23
CA ASP A 94 4.87 -18.54 -9.25
C ASP A 94 5.21 -19.78 -10.08
N VAL A 95 6.48 -20.21 -10.05
CA VAL A 95 6.84 -21.52 -10.58
C VAL A 95 6.14 -22.48 -9.63
N ASP A 96 4.86 -22.71 -9.91
CA ASP A 96 4.09 -23.81 -9.42
C ASP A 96 4.97 -25.01 -9.68
N SER A 97 5.61 -25.46 -8.61
CA SER A 97 6.46 -26.64 -8.59
C SER A 97 5.50 -27.81 -8.64
N GLY A 98 4.81 -27.93 -9.78
CA GLY A 98 3.92 -29.00 -10.14
C GLY A 98 4.75 -30.23 -10.41
N GLU A 99 5.26 -30.84 -9.34
CA GLU A 99 5.96 -32.11 -9.41
C GLU A 99 5.38 -33.13 -8.44
N HIS A 100 4.07 -33.39 -8.54
CA HIS A 100 3.50 -34.67 -8.12
C HIS A 100 2.49 -35.18 -9.16
N ARG A 101 2.98 -35.43 -10.38
CA ARG A 101 2.38 -36.44 -11.26
C ARG A 101 2.68 -37.82 -10.66
N LYS A 102 1.77 -38.38 -9.87
CA LYS A 102 1.69 -39.84 -9.71
C LYS A 102 0.86 -40.41 -10.87
N THR A 103 1.54 -40.68 -11.97
CA THR A 103 1.08 -41.63 -13.00
C THR A 103 1.47 -43.03 -12.55
N ALA A 104 0.50 -43.92 -12.36
CA ALA A 104 0.58 -45.33 -12.77
C ALA A 104 -0.76 -46.01 -12.50
N GLU A 105 -1.63 -45.92 -13.50
CA GLU A 105 -2.66 -46.91 -13.75
C GLU A 105 -1.99 -48.28 -13.91
N GLN A 106 -2.31 -49.22 -13.02
CA GLN A 106 -2.05 -50.63 -13.23
C GLN A 106 -3.39 -51.37 -13.19
N ARG A 107 -4.16 -51.18 -14.26
CA ARG A 107 -5.09 -52.21 -14.69
C ARG A 107 -4.28 -53.45 -15.06
N ARG A 108 -4.43 -54.51 -14.28
CA ARG A 108 -4.41 -55.87 -14.79
C ARG A 108 -5.72 -56.52 -14.36
N ASP A 109 -6.66 -56.53 -15.29
CA ASP A 109 -7.79 -57.44 -15.26
C ASP A 109 -7.29 -58.89 -15.34
N GLY A 110 -7.92 -59.76 -14.56
CA GLY A 110 -8.38 -61.09 -14.99
C GLY A 110 -7.36 -62.15 -15.42
N ALA A 111 -7.08 -63.09 -14.51
CA ALA A 111 -6.93 -64.51 -14.81
C ALA A 111 -7.43 -65.28 -13.56
N VAL A 112 -8.68 -65.73 -13.50
CA VAL A 112 -9.18 -67.04 -13.98
C VAL A 112 -8.38 -68.21 -13.39
N ARG A 113 -8.64 -68.57 -12.12
CA ARG A 113 -9.17 -69.86 -11.63
C ARG A 113 -8.98 -70.00 -10.13
#